data_AF-A0A538AA07-F1
#
_entry.id   AF-A0A538AA07-F1
#
_cell.length_a   1.000
_cell.length_b   1.000
_cell.length_c   1.000
_cell.angle_alpha   90.00
_cell.angle_beta   90.00
_cell.angle_gamma   90.00
#
_symmetry.space_group_name_H-M   'P 1'
#
loop_
_entity.id
_entity.type
_entity.pdbx_description
1 polymer ?
#
loop_
_entity_poly.entity_id
_entity_poly.type
_entity_poly.pdbx_seq_one_letter_code
_entity_poly.pdbx_strand_id
1 'polypeptide(L)'
;MNDANGRIGVTYGNNTSGTSYGWNVAVSLNGGATWKGNKAISTGTSNFNSDGFFGGFIGDYSGNIWTGNALHASWPDTRTGVSQDETGGVSF
;
A
#
# COMPACT_ATOMS: atom_id res chain seq x y z
N MET A 1 -24.06 -6.98 10.31
CA MET A 1 -23.97 -5.51 10.28
C MET A 1 -24.02 -5.10 8.82
N ASN A 2 -24.80 -4.09 8.45
CA ASN A 2 -24.89 -3.64 7.06
C ASN A 2 -23.78 -2.58 6.84
N ASP A 3 -22.73 -2.98 6.15
CA ASP A 3 -21.57 -2.18 5.81
C ASP A 3 -21.78 -1.34 4.55
N ALA A 4 -22.99 -1.31 3.98
CA ALA A 4 -23.32 -0.60 2.73
C ALA A 4 -22.97 0.91 2.70
N ASN A 5 -22.68 1.54 3.84
CA ASN A 5 -22.19 2.93 3.96
C ASN A 5 -20.83 3.05 4.67
N GLY A 6 -20.14 1.92 4.89
CA GLY A 6 -18.85 1.86 5.57
C GLY A 6 -17.74 2.41 4.69
N ARG A 7 -16.85 3.22 5.29
CA ARG A 7 -15.60 3.64 4.66
C ARG A 7 -14.54 2.56 4.84
N ILE A 8 -13.99 2.07 3.74
CA ILE A 8 -12.88 1.11 3.73
C ILE A 8 -11.72 1.73 2.96
N GLY A 9 -10.52 1.70 3.54
CA GLY A 9 -9.29 2.08 2.85
C GLY A 9 -8.39 0.85 2.73
N VAL A 10 -7.81 0.66 1.56
CA VAL A 10 -6.83 -0.40 1.29
C VAL A 10 -5.57 0.20 0.71
N THR A 11 -4.42 -0.30 1.17
CA THR A 11 -3.12 -0.09 0.54
C THR A 11 -2.60 -1.38 -0.02
N TYR A 12 -1.97 -1.31 -1.19
CA TYR A 12 -1.52 -2.50 -1.90
C TYR A 12 -0.29 -2.23 -2.77
N GLY A 13 0.57 -3.25 -2.87
CA GLY A 13 1.64 -3.30 -3.85
C GLY A 13 1.07 -3.46 -5.25
N ASN A 14 1.35 -2.48 -6.11
CA ASN A 14 0.97 -2.48 -7.51
C ASN A 14 2.19 -2.84 -8.36
N ASN A 15 2.15 -3.99 -9.02
CA ASN A 15 3.22 -4.42 -9.92
C ASN A 15 3.37 -3.42 -11.06
N THR A 16 4.56 -2.86 -11.21
CA THR A 16 4.88 -1.92 -12.29
C THR A 16 5.65 -2.60 -13.42
N SER A 17 6.49 -3.58 -13.10
CA SER A 17 7.18 -4.42 -14.09
C SER A 17 7.91 -5.58 -13.42
N GLY A 18 7.60 -6.83 -13.78
CA GLY A 18 8.36 -8.00 -13.30
C GLY A 18 8.37 -8.08 -11.77
N THR A 19 9.54 -7.92 -11.16
CA THR A 19 9.71 -7.90 -9.69
C THR A 19 9.59 -6.52 -9.07
N SER A 20 9.27 -5.51 -9.87
CA SER A 20 9.20 -4.10 -9.46
C SER A 20 7.77 -3.70 -9.12
N TYR A 21 7.59 -2.95 -8.04
CA TYR A 21 6.28 -2.55 -7.54
C TYR A 21 6.32 -1.17 -6.87
N GLY A 22 5.19 -0.47 -6.94
CA GLY A 22 4.93 0.74 -6.16
C GLY A 22 3.76 0.52 -5.21
N TRP A 23 3.56 1.41 -4.25
CA TRP A 23 2.44 1.34 -3.32
C TRP A 23 1.33 2.29 -3.72
N ASN A 24 0.10 1.76 -3.74
CA ASN A 24 -1.09 2.48 -4.10
C ASN A 24 -2.15 2.41 -3.00
N VAL A 25 -3.14 3.30 -3.10
CA VAL A 25 -4.31 3.34 -2.23
C VAL A 25 -5.61 3.38 -3.02
N ALA A 26 -6.61 2.64 -2.53
CA ALA A 26 -7.99 2.72 -2.99
C ALA A 26 -8.95 2.83 -1.78
N VAL A 27 -10.09 3.49 -1.99
CA VAL A 27 -11.11 3.70 -0.96
C VAL A 27 -12.48 3.33 -1.48
N SER A 28 -13.24 2.64 -0.64
CA SER A 28 -14.66 2.42 -0.81
C SER A 28 -15.44 3.24 0.22
N LEU A 29 -16.57 3.80 -0.21
CA LEU A 29 -17.52 4.52 0.65
C LEU A 29 -18.83 3.75 0.83
N ASN A 30 -18.90 2.52 0.31
CA ASN A 30 -20.11 1.71 0.26
C ASN A 30 -19.83 0.23 0.61
N GLY A 31 -19.04 -0.01 1.65
CA GLY A 31 -18.80 -1.37 2.15
C GLY A 31 -17.99 -2.25 1.20
N GLY A 32 -17.16 -1.65 0.34
CA GLY A 32 -16.37 -2.40 -0.64
C GLY A 32 -17.09 -2.72 -1.94
N ALA A 33 -18.34 -2.27 -2.13
CA ALA A 33 -19.09 -2.54 -3.35
C ALA A 33 -18.51 -1.82 -4.58
N THR A 34 -18.04 -0.58 -4.41
CA THR A 34 -17.27 0.14 -5.43
C THR A 34 -16.05 0.80 -4.83
N TRP A 35 -15.01 0.96 -5.65
CA TRP A 35 -13.71 1.50 -5.25
C TRP A 35 -13.38 2.73 -6.08
N LYS A 36 -12.89 3.78 -5.42
CA LYS A 36 -12.33 4.97 -6.03
C LYS A 36 -10.85 5.06 -5.63
N GLY A 37 -10.02 5.66 -6.47
CA GLY A 37 -8.59 5.76 -6.22
C GLY A 37 -7.78 4.85 -7.15
N ASN A 38 -6.70 4.28 -6.62
CA ASN A 38 -5.46 3.85 -7.30
C ASN A 38 -4.43 4.98 -7.40
N LYS A 39 -4.38 5.85 -6.38
CA LYS A 39 -3.34 6.87 -6.29
C LYS A 39 -2.05 6.22 -5.79
N ALA A 40 -0.94 6.50 -6.45
CA ALA A 40 0.37 6.14 -5.92
C ALA A 40 0.62 6.92 -4.62
N ILE A 41 1.08 6.21 -3.59
CA ILE A 41 1.53 6.76 -2.31
C ILE A 41 3.03 6.58 -2.12
N SER A 42 3.66 5.65 -2.85
CA SER A 42 5.12 5.59 -2.98
C SER A 42 5.64 6.59 -4.01
N THR A 43 6.77 7.23 -3.72
CA THR A 43 7.46 8.15 -4.65
C THR A 43 8.42 7.45 -5.61
N GLY A 44 8.67 6.16 -5.41
CA GLY A 44 9.51 5.34 -6.28
C GLY A 44 9.17 3.86 -6.18
N THR A 45 9.89 3.06 -6.94
CA THR A 45 9.60 1.64 -7.15
C THR A 45 10.53 0.77 -6.31
N SER A 46 9.97 -0.16 -5.55
CA SER A 46 10.68 -1.24 -4.85
C SER A 46 10.81 -2.49 -5.71
N ASN A 47 11.67 -3.42 -5.28
CA ASN A 47 11.90 -4.71 -5.92
C ASN A 47 11.77 -5.87 -4.92
N PHE A 48 10.93 -6.86 -5.24
CA PHE A 48 10.68 -8.02 -4.38
C PHE A 48 11.92 -8.91 -4.19
N ASN A 49 12.91 -8.88 -5.10
CA ASN A 49 14.15 -9.66 -4.95
C ASN A 49 15.08 -9.09 -3.87
N SER A 50 14.90 -7.82 -3.53
CA SER A 50 15.63 -7.14 -2.47
C SER A 50 14.83 -7.09 -1.18
N ASP A 51 13.65 -7.73 -1.17
CA ASP A 51 12.86 -7.89 0.03
C ASP A 51 13.35 -9.10 0.83
N GLY A 52 13.38 -8.90 2.14
CA GLY A 52 13.62 -9.95 3.12
C GLY A 52 15.03 -10.49 3.36
N PHE A 53 15.09 -11.62 4.07
CA PHE A 53 16.34 -12.27 4.46
C PHE A 53 16.93 -13.01 3.27
N PHE A 54 18.16 -12.64 2.87
CA PHE A 54 18.88 -13.23 1.74
C PHE A 54 18.13 -13.15 0.39
N GLY A 55 17.25 -12.15 0.21
CA GLY A 55 16.49 -11.95 -1.03
C GLY A 55 15.26 -12.86 -1.18
N GLY A 56 14.86 -13.55 -0.11
CA GLY A 56 13.59 -14.27 -0.06
C GLY A 56 12.44 -13.32 0.26
N PHE A 57 11.42 -13.28 -0.61
CA PHE A 57 10.18 -12.55 -0.38
C PHE A 57 9.53 -12.95 0.94
N ILE A 58 9.42 -12.02 1.91
CA ILE A 58 8.78 -12.31 3.21
C ILE A 58 7.27 -12.02 3.16
N GLY A 59 6.81 -11.36 2.11
CA GLY A 59 5.44 -10.88 1.99
C GLY A 59 5.38 -9.36 2.12
N ASP A 60 4.44 -8.77 1.39
CA ASP A 60 4.15 -7.34 1.43
C ASP A 60 3.44 -6.97 2.74
N TYR A 61 4.16 -6.98 3.86
CA TYR A 61 3.64 -6.54 5.15
C TYR A 61 3.43 -5.03 5.12
N SER A 62 2.21 -4.61 4.82
CA SER A 62 1.79 -3.23 4.99
C SER A 62 0.80 -3.08 6.14
N GLY A 63 0.82 -1.90 6.74
CA GLY A 63 -0.18 -1.46 7.70
C GLY A 63 -0.74 -0.13 7.26
N ASN A 64 -2.03 0.08 7.50
CA ASN A 64 -2.66 1.37 7.24
C ASN A 64 -3.62 1.75 8.35
N ILE A 65 -3.72 3.05 8.63
CA ILE A 65 -4.61 3.60 9.65
C ILE A 65 -5.28 4.86 9.13
N TRP A 66 -6.55 5.03 9.51
CA TRP A 66 -7.26 6.28 9.31
C TRP A 66 -7.00 7.25 10.47
N THR A 67 -6.60 8.47 10.15
CA THR A 67 -6.61 9.60 11.10
C THR A 67 -7.39 10.76 10.49
N GLY A 68 -8.62 10.98 10.97
CA GLY A 68 -9.55 11.92 10.34
C GLY A 68 -9.87 11.51 8.89
N ASN A 69 -9.58 12.39 7.93
CA ASN A 69 -9.79 12.13 6.49
C ASN A 69 -8.54 11.66 5.74
N ALA A 70 -7.44 11.41 6.46
CA ALA A 70 -6.21 10.90 5.89
C ALA A 70 -6.06 9.40 6.15
N LEU A 71 -5.70 8.64 5.12
CA LEU A 71 -5.21 7.27 5.27
C LEU A 71 -3.69 7.32 5.26
N HIS A 72 -3.08 6.91 6.36
CA HIS A 72 -1.64 6.73 6.51
C HIS A 72 -1.29 5.26 6.31
N ALA A 73 -0.12 4.99 5.75
CA ALA A 73 0.37 3.64 5.57
C ALA A 73 1.89 3.52 5.73
N SER A 74 2.31 2.31 6.08
CA SER A 74 3.69 1.85 6.19
C SER A 74 3.87 0.62 5.31
N TRP A 75 5.02 0.50 4.66
CA TRP A 75 5.32 -0.63 3.80
C TRP A 75 6.83 -0.89 3.65
N PRO A 76 7.22 -2.09 3.20
CA PRO A 76 8.60 -2.39 2.88
C PRO A 76 9.02 -1.65 1.61
N ASP A 77 10.13 -0.92 1.70
CA ASP A 77 10.80 -0.25 0.62
C ASP A 77 12.20 -0.82 0.41
N THR A 78 12.52 -1.20 -0.81
CA THR A 78 13.81 -1.82 -1.15
C THR A 78 14.62 -1.00 -2.15
N ARG A 79 14.26 0.28 -2.37
CA ARG A 79 14.97 1.20 -3.28
C ARG A 79 16.46 1.37 -2.95
N THR A 80 16.86 1.13 -1.70
CA THR A 80 18.25 1.22 -1.23
C THR A 80 19.02 -0.10 -1.32
N GLY A 81 18.41 -1.16 -1.88
CA GLY A 81 19.00 -2.49 -2.01
C GLY A 81 18.79 -3.41 -0.80
N VAL A 82 18.19 -2.91 0.28
CA VAL A 82 17.74 -3.66 1.44
C VAL A 82 16.33 -3.22 1.82
N SER A 83 15.55 -4.11 2.43
CA SER A 83 14.19 -3.79 2.90
C SER A 83 14.24 -2.89 4.13
N GLN A 84 13.59 -1.73 4.04
CA GLN A 84 13.40 -0.76 5.13
C GLN A 84 11.93 -0.34 5.19
N ASP A 85 11.48 0.17 6.33
CA ASP A 85 10.13 0.70 6.44
C ASP A 85 10.05 2.08 5.76
N GLU A 86 9.07 2.27 4.89
CA GLU A 86 8.73 3.53 4.25
C GLU A 86 7.28 3.88 4.59
N THR A 87 7.02 5.18 4.71
CA THR A 87 5.69 5.66 5.07
C THR A 87 5.14 6.62 4.04
N GLY A 88 3.82 6.73 4.00
CA GLY A 88 3.13 7.77 3.24
C GLY A 88 1.63 7.75 3.51
N GLY A 89 0.86 8.33 2.60
CA GLY A 89 -0.56 8.40 2.76
C GLY A 89 -1.23 9.40 1.83
N VAL A 90 -2.54 9.52 1.98
CA VAL A 90 -3.34 10.44 1.17
C VAL A 90 -4.50 10.99 1.99
N SER A 91 -4.83 12.26 1.76
CA SER A 91 -6.06 12.88 2.24
C SER A 91 -7.16 12.78 1.18
N PHE A 92 -8.36 12.45 1.61
CA PHE A 92 -9.55 12.34 0.75
C PHE A 92 -10.43 13.59 0.82
#